data_AF-A0A965D764-F1
#
_entry.id   AF-A0A965D764-F1
#
_cell.length_a   1.000
_cell.length_b   1.000
_cell.length_c   1.000
_cell.angle_alpha   90.00
_cell.angle_beta   90.00
_cell.angle_gamma   90.00
#
_symmetry.space_group_name_H-M   'P 1'
#
loop_
_entity.id
_entity.type
_entity.pdbx_description
1 polymer ?
#
loop_
_entity_poly.entity_id
_entity_poly.type
_entity_poly.pdbx_seq_one_letter_code
_entity_poly.pdbx_strand_id
1 'polypeptide(L)'
;MGNSVHWYLGTDADDFIFASSRWSTIRTGDGDDTVFANGGRDTVYAGAGNDIIYGGRRQDTLYGEDGNDVLNGGKGRDKLFGGAGADTLSGGNGRDILYGGAGDDILDGGRGNDTLSGGDGFDIAVYAGSFEDYILSQKLDDQWKVTALSSAADRGTDHLSGVEAIYFQKDDKLIYLDGRPTEAEVVADSFETYADHSLVFSLEHLFENDINPDGLGMAITEIDSSSSYGIDLEIVNGQLIYHIDGAFDDLIQDAKIQDQFRYTVVDSSGKTHSGQVTVTVIGVNDAPVIQAASTIEVWENTTHVTDINVRDPEWEEVTVQIADLGDGALFEYDTQKQTLSFIDAPNFEAPGDGNGDKNNLGHRKRQHRNRCRAAHQRNSL
;
A
#
# COMPACT_ATOMS: atom_id res chain seq x y z
N MET A 1 -8.34 66.50 -13.89
CA MET A 1 -8.92 66.26 -12.54
C MET A 1 -7.77 65.76 -11.67
N GLY A 2 -7.46 66.42 -10.56
CA GLY A 2 -6.16 66.31 -9.86
C GLY A 2 -5.85 64.92 -9.32
N ASN A 3 -4.62 64.46 -9.62
CA ASN A 3 -3.98 63.25 -9.09
C ASN A 3 -3.52 63.47 -7.64
N SER A 4 -4.45 63.64 -6.70
CA SER A 4 -4.12 63.61 -5.28
C SER A 4 -4.06 62.15 -4.83
N VAL A 5 -2.85 61.66 -4.54
CA VAL A 5 -2.61 60.40 -3.82
C VAL A 5 -2.98 60.63 -2.36
N HIS A 6 -3.80 59.76 -1.79
CA HIS A 6 -4.16 59.79 -0.36
C HIS A 6 -3.26 58.82 0.42
N TRP A 7 -2.82 59.22 1.61
CA TRP A 7 -1.92 58.41 2.45
C TRP A 7 -2.66 57.92 3.69
N TYR A 8 -2.50 56.64 4.01
CA TYR A 8 -2.92 56.03 5.27
C TYR A 8 -1.69 55.41 5.93
N LEU A 9 -1.51 55.66 7.23
CA LEU A 9 -0.41 55.14 8.03
C LEU A 9 -1.04 54.49 9.27
N GLY A 10 -0.74 53.21 9.48
CA GLY A 10 -1.04 52.49 10.71
C GLY A 10 0.07 52.68 11.77
N THR A 11 0.08 51.78 12.72
CA THR A 11 0.92 51.70 13.90
C THR A 11 1.61 50.34 13.95
N ASP A 12 2.30 50.04 15.04
CA ASP A 12 2.94 48.72 15.25
C ASP A 12 1.97 47.72 15.92
N ALA A 13 0.66 47.91 15.73
CA ALA A 13 -0.40 47.11 16.34
C ALA A 13 -1.52 46.88 15.33
N ASP A 14 -2.30 45.82 15.53
CA ASP A 14 -3.41 45.42 14.66
C ASP A 14 -4.33 46.60 14.29
N ASP A 15 -4.26 47.01 13.03
CA ASP A 15 -4.98 48.14 12.46
C ASP A 15 -6.12 47.69 11.53
N PHE A 16 -7.16 48.52 11.49
CA PHE A 16 -8.31 48.32 10.61
C PHE A 16 -8.50 49.54 9.70
N ILE A 17 -8.06 49.44 8.44
CA ILE A 17 -8.01 50.57 7.51
C ILE A 17 -9.08 50.45 6.40
N PHE A 18 -9.88 51.50 6.24
CA PHE A 18 -10.72 51.70 5.05
C PHE A 18 -10.24 52.90 4.23
N ALA A 19 -9.77 52.64 3.02
CA ALA A 19 -9.37 53.71 2.12
C ALA A 19 -10.54 54.25 1.29
N SER A 20 -10.34 55.44 0.72
CA SER A 20 -11.32 56.07 -0.16
C SER A 20 -11.34 55.44 -1.55
N SER A 21 -12.37 55.70 -2.37
CA SER A 21 -12.42 55.25 -3.78
C SER A 21 -11.46 55.99 -4.76
N ARG A 22 -10.34 56.52 -4.25
CA ARG A 22 -9.30 57.23 -5.01
C ARG A 22 -7.99 56.48 -4.84
N TRP A 23 -7.03 56.74 -5.74
CA TRP A 23 -5.65 56.27 -5.58
C TRP A 23 -5.11 56.61 -4.18
N SER A 24 -4.82 55.56 -3.43
CA SER A 24 -4.29 55.58 -2.09
C SER A 24 -2.94 54.86 -2.01
N THR A 25 -2.08 55.31 -1.12
CA THR A 25 -0.91 54.58 -0.64
C THR A 25 -1.09 54.32 0.85
N ILE A 26 -1.05 53.05 1.24
CA ILE A 26 -1.36 52.57 2.59
C ILE A 26 -0.12 51.86 3.11
N ARG A 27 0.26 52.15 4.35
CA ARG A 27 1.26 51.41 5.11
C ARG A 27 0.68 51.09 6.47
N THR A 28 0.57 49.83 6.87
CA THR A 28 -0.02 49.50 8.17
C THR A 28 1.06 49.46 9.25
N GLY A 29 2.13 48.69 9.09
CA GLY A 29 3.26 48.70 10.03
C GLY A 29 3.57 47.29 10.52
N ASP A 30 3.74 47.13 11.83
CA ASP A 30 3.75 45.79 12.43
C ASP A 30 2.33 45.48 12.96
N GLY A 31 2.00 44.21 13.18
CA GLY A 31 0.70 43.77 13.70
C GLY A 31 -0.10 42.96 12.68
N ASP A 32 -1.15 42.27 13.12
CA ASP A 32 -2.04 41.53 12.22
C ASP A 32 -3.12 42.50 11.69
N ASP A 33 -2.90 43.10 10.52
CA ASP A 33 -3.70 44.20 10.01
C ASP A 33 -4.82 43.76 9.07
N THR A 34 -5.84 44.60 8.91
CA THR A 34 -6.86 44.42 7.87
C THR A 34 -7.10 45.70 7.08
N VAL A 35 -6.96 45.60 5.76
CA VAL A 35 -7.02 46.73 4.83
C VAL A 35 -8.10 46.51 3.77
N PHE A 36 -8.98 47.48 3.63
CA PHE A 36 -9.90 47.62 2.51
C PHE A 36 -9.51 48.84 1.67
N ALA A 37 -8.75 48.64 0.60
CA ALA A 37 -8.33 49.70 -0.31
C ALA A 37 -9.50 50.25 -1.17
N ASN A 38 -10.59 49.45 -1.28
CA ASN A 38 -11.86 49.77 -1.93
C ASN A 38 -11.77 49.97 -3.44
N GLY A 39 -11.27 51.10 -3.90
CA GLY A 39 -11.15 51.32 -5.33
C GLY A 39 -10.28 52.51 -5.61
N GLY A 40 -9.63 52.51 -6.75
CA GLY A 40 -8.52 53.43 -6.92
C GLY A 40 -7.48 52.73 -7.75
N ARG A 41 -6.25 53.17 -7.72
CA ARG A 41 -5.15 52.33 -8.15
C ARG A 41 -4.23 52.32 -6.95
N ASP A 42 -4.45 51.39 -6.06
CA ASP A 42 -3.97 51.50 -4.70
C ASP A 42 -2.64 50.78 -4.56
N THR A 43 -1.85 51.22 -3.58
CA THR A 43 -0.61 50.55 -3.19
C THR A 43 -0.64 50.32 -1.70
N VAL A 44 -0.57 49.06 -1.27
CA VAL A 44 -0.64 48.67 0.14
C VAL A 44 0.67 47.96 0.50
N TYR A 45 1.29 48.39 1.59
CA TYR A 45 2.37 47.69 2.27
C TYR A 45 1.84 47.31 3.64
N ALA A 46 1.73 46.04 3.94
CA ALA A 46 1.16 45.62 5.21
C ALA A 46 2.26 45.59 6.29
N GLY A 47 3.33 44.85 6.07
CA GLY A 47 4.53 44.95 6.91
C GLY A 47 4.76 43.64 7.65
N ALA A 48 4.95 43.68 8.97
CA ALA A 48 5.18 42.46 9.73
C ALA A 48 3.91 42.01 10.45
N GLY A 49 3.45 40.78 10.23
CA GLY A 49 2.23 40.25 10.83
C GLY A 49 1.46 39.40 9.83
N ASN A 50 0.33 38.82 10.24
CA ASN A 50 -0.53 38.05 9.35
C ASN A 50 -1.68 38.95 8.89
N ASP A 51 -1.52 39.53 7.71
CA ASP A 51 -2.35 40.62 7.23
C ASP A 51 -3.47 40.16 6.31
N ILE A 52 -4.57 40.91 6.27
CA ILE A 52 -5.69 40.69 5.35
C ILE A 52 -5.91 41.92 4.48
N ILE A 53 -5.66 41.81 3.18
CA ILE A 53 -5.68 42.93 2.25
C ILE A 53 -6.69 42.72 1.13
N TYR A 54 -7.61 43.68 0.95
CA TYR A 54 -8.54 43.74 -0.17
C TYR A 54 -8.28 44.97 -1.04
N GLY A 55 -7.74 44.78 -2.25
CA GLY A 55 -7.47 45.83 -3.25
C GLY A 55 -8.74 46.46 -3.81
N GLY A 56 -9.65 45.62 -4.30
CA GLY A 56 -11.01 46.01 -4.66
C GLY A 56 -11.20 46.26 -6.16
N ARG A 57 -11.15 47.52 -6.61
CA ARG A 57 -11.42 47.87 -8.03
C ARG A 57 -10.27 48.63 -8.66
N ARG A 58 -10.09 48.32 -9.95
CA ARG A 58 -9.04 48.75 -10.88
C ARG A 58 -7.70 48.10 -10.50
N GLN A 59 -6.60 48.59 -11.08
CA GLN A 59 -5.29 47.98 -10.90
C GLN A 59 -4.68 48.38 -9.57
N ASP A 60 -4.47 47.42 -8.69
CA ASP A 60 -3.88 47.61 -7.37
C ASP A 60 -2.51 46.91 -7.28
N THR A 61 -1.72 47.27 -6.27
CA THR A 61 -0.44 46.64 -5.94
C THR A 61 -0.37 46.39 -4.44
N LEU A 62 -0.38 45.14 -4.04
CA LEU A 62 -0.48 44.71 -2.65
C LEU A 62 0.80 43.95 -2.27
N TYR A 63 1.39 44.33 -1.14
CA TYR A 63 2.54 43.68 -0.53
C TYR A 63 2.12 43.21 0.87
N GLY A 64 2.18 41.92 1.13
CA GLY A 64 2.03 41.33 2.46
C GLY A 64 3.24 41.65 3.33
N GLU A 65 4.42 41.33 2.79
CA GLU A 65 5.75 41.50 3.42
C GLU A 65 6.10 40.32 4.35
N ASP A 66 6.21 40.47 5.66
CA ASP A 66 6.61 39.38 6.56
C ASP A 66 5.39 38.81 7.31
N GLY A 67 5.11 37.51 7.20
CA GLY A 67 4.04 36.81 7.91
C GLY A 67 3.16 36.00 6.96
N ASN A 68 2.10 35.38 7.47
CA ASN A 68 1.20 34.55 6.66
C ASN A 68 -0.01 35.39 6.23
N ASP A 69 0.03 35.93 5.02
CA ASP A 69 -0.89 36.97 4.58
C ASP A 69 -2.02 36.45 3.70
N VAL A 70 -3.14 37.17 3.68
CA VAL A 70 -4.28 36.94 2.79
C VAL A 70 -4.50 38.16 1.91
N LEU A 71 -4.16 38.03 0.63
CA LEU A 71 -4.23 39.12 -0.35
C LEU A 71 -5.32 38.85 -1.39
N ASN A 72 -6.19 39.83 -1.62
CA ASN A 72 -7.22 39.78 -2.67
C ASN A 72 -7.17 41.04 -3.55
N GLY A 73 -6.78 40.89 -4.83
CA GLY A 73 -6.73 41.98 -5.82
C GLY A 73 -8.11 42.49 -6.21
N GLY A 74 -9.05 41.57 -6.46
CA GLY A 74 -10.45 41.88 -6.71
C GLY A 74 -10.76 42.02 -8.19
N LYS A 75 -10.94 43.25 -8.70
CA LYS A 75 -11.23 43.51 -10.12
C LYS A 75 -10.18 44.44 -10.66
N GLY A 76 -9.38 44.01 -11.62
CA GLY A 76 -8.28 44.86 -12.01
C GLY A 76 -7.31 44.23 -12.97
N ARG A 77 -6.07 44.65 -12.80
CA ARG A 77 -4.87 44.02 -13.38
C ARG A 77 -3.86 44.15 -12.28
N ASP A 78 -4.02 43.30 -11.29
CA ASP A 78 -3.49 43.51 -9.96
C ASP A 78 -2.11 42.87 -9.84
N LYS A 79 -1.32 43.37 -8.89
CA LYS A 79 -0.03 42.80 -8.54
C LYS A 79 -0.06 42.47 -7.07
N LEU A 80 0.10 41.20 -6.74
CA LEU A 80 0.12 40.71 -5.38
C LEU A 80 1.49 40.10 -5.12
N PHE A 81 2.08 40.46 -4.00
CA PHE A 81 3.33 39.92 -3.49
C PHE A 81 3.05 39.47 -2.05
N GLY A 82 3.12 38.17 -1.79
CA GLY A 82 2.96 37.61 -0.44
C GLY A 82 4.13 38.06 0.42
N GLY A 83 5.31 37.50 0.17
CA GLY A 83 6.55 37.91 0.81
C GLY A 83 7.19 36.73 1.49
N ALA A 84 7.35 36.79 2.81
CA ALA A 84 7.89 35.70 3.61
C ALA A 84 6.83 35.13 4.54
N GLY A 85 6.49 33.86 4.41
CA GLY A 85 5.45 33.19 5.17
C GLY A 85 4.60 32.32 4.24
N ALA A 86 3.62 31.62 4.80
CA ALA A 86 2.68 30.83 4.02
C ALA A 86 1.47 31.70 3.65
N ASP A 87 1.48 32.23 2.44
CA ASP A 87 0.53 33.25 1.99
C ASP A 87 -0.63 32.67 1.17
N THR A 88 -1.75 33.39 1.14
CA THR A 88 -2.90 33.10 0.28
C THR A 88 -3.21 34.30 -0.61
N LEU A 89 -2.97 34.16 -1.91
CA LEU A 89 -3.13 35.23 -2.90
C LEU A 89 -4.27 34.92 -3.86
N SER A 90 -5.19 35.88 -4.06
CA SER A 90 -6.28 35.80 -5.03
C SER A 90 -6.29 37.03 -5.95
N GLY A 91 -6.03 36.84 -7.25
CA GLY A 91 -6.02 37.91 -8.27
C GLY A 91 -7.41 38.45 -8.56
N GLY A 92 -8.41 37.56 -8.70
CA GLY A 92 -9.80 37.92 -8.91
C GLY A 92 -10.18 38.00 -10.38
N ASN A 93 -10.62 39.15 -10.89
CA ASN A 93 -10.89 39.32 -12.33
C ASN A 93 -9.87 40.26 -12.92
N GLY A 94 -9.21 39.85 -14.00
CA GLY A 94 -8.22 40.73 -14.55
C GLY A 94 -7.21 40.06 -15.43
N ARG A 95 -6.01 40.61 -15.36
CA ARG A 95 -4.81 40.02 -15.92
C ARG A 95 -3.76 40.32 -14.88
N ASP A 96 -3.68 39.42 -13.93
CA ASP A 96 -3.12 39.63 -12.62
C ASP A 96 -1.74 38.96 -12.54
N ILE A 97 -0.93 39.44 -11.61
CA ILE A 97 0.41 38.90 -11.37
C ILE A 97 0.52 38.63 -9.88
N LEU A 98 0.75 37.37 -9.53
CA LEU A 98 0.87 36.89 -8.16
C LEU A 98 2.27 36.32 -7.96
N TYR A 99 2.94 36.77 -6.91
CA TYR A 99 4.20 36.20 -6.42
C TYR A 99 3.97 35.78 -4.98
N GLY A 100 4.06 34.49 -4.69
CA GLY A 100 3.96 33.95 -3.32
C GLY A 100 5.15 34.44 -2.50
N GLY A 101 6.35 33.99 -2.84
CA GLY A 101 7.58 34.46 -2.23
C GLY A 101 8.32 33.29 -1.58
N ALA A 102 8.53 33.36 -0.27
CA ALA A 102 9.15 32.29 0.50
C ALA A 102 8.15 31.71 1.48
N GLY A 103 7.99 30.39 1.51
CA GLY A 103 6.99 29.69 2.30
C GLY A 103 6.08 28.86 1.40
N ASP A 104 5.12 28.15 2.00
CA ASP A 104 4.21 27.28 1.24
C ASP A 104 2.95 28.08 0.89
N ASP A 105 2.85 28.57 -0.36
CA ASP A 105 1.84 29.54 -0.77
C ASP A 105 0.66 28.93 -1.51
N ILE A 106 -0.49 29.59 -1.43
CA ILE A 106 -1.71 29.27 -2.19
C ILE A 106 -2.02 30.42 -3.15
N LEU A 107 -2.05 30.13 -4.46
CA LEU A 107 -2.22 31.14 -5.52
C LEU A 107 -3.47 30.86 -6.37
N ASP A 108 -4.44 31.75 -6.31
CA ASP A 108 -5.63 31.74 -7.17
C ASP A 108 -5.58 32.95 -8.14
N GLY A 109 -5.26 32.69 -9.41
CA GLY A 109 -5.27 33.74 -10.44
C GLY A 109 -6.67 34.31 -10.70
N GLY A 110 -7.70 33.50 -10.50
CA GLY A 110 -9.08 33.80 -10.84
C GLY A 110 -9.31 33.86 -12.35
N ARG A 111 -10.11 34.83 -12.80
CA ARG A 111 -10.45 35.01 -14.20
C ARG A 111 -9.45 35.92 -14.88
N GLY A 112 -8.76 35.42 -15.89
CA GLY A 112 -7.80 36.25 -16.58
C GLY A 112 -6.82 35.45 -17.40
N ASN A 113 -5.80 36.15 -17.88
CA ASN A 113 -4.60 35.50 -18.39
C ASN A 113 -3.48 35.82 -17.40
N ASP A 114 -3.36 35.04 -16.35
CA ASP A 114 -2.66 35.46 -15.16
C ASP A 114 -1.21 34.94 -15.15
N THR A 115 -0.37 35.52 -14.31
CA THR A 115 1.00 35.06 -14.09
C THR A 115 1.17 34.76 -12.62
N LEU A 116 1.42 33.50 -12.28
CA LEU A 116 1.54 33.01 -10.92
C LEU A 116 2.97 32.49 -10.74
N SER A 117 3.63 32.95 -9.69
CA SER A 117 4.92 32.44 -9.26
C SER A 117 4.81 32.07 -7.79
N GLY A 118 5.00 30.79 -7.45
CA GLY A 118 5.00 30.37 -6.04
C GLY A 118 6.26 30.89 -5.37
N GLY A 119 7.41 30.32 -5.68
CA GLY A 119 8.71 30.84 -5.26
C GLY A 119 9.53 29.77 -4.57
N ASP A 120 10.00 30.06 -3.36
CA ASP A 120 10.70 29.10 -2.51
C ASP A 120 9.68 28.42 -1.59
N GLY A 121 9.47 27.11 -1.70
CA GLY A 121 8.54 26.39 -0.82
C GLY A 121 7.80 25.30 -1.59
N PHE A 122 6.68 24.84 -1.02
CA PHE A 122 5.72 24.00 -1.71
C PHE A 122 4.45 24.80 -2.01
N ASP A 123 4.28 25.19 -3.27
CA ASP A 123 3.25 26.14 -3.69
C ASP A 123 2.13 25.47 -4.48
N ILE A 124 0.90 25.92 -4.26
CA ILE A 124 -0.31 25.38 -4.87
C ILE A 124 -1.04 26.46 -5.67
N ALA A 125 -1.17 26.28 -6.97
CA ALA A 125 -2.11 27.05 -7.77
C ALA A 125 -3.52 26.46 -7.67
N VAL A 126 -4.53 27.31 -7.46
CA VAL A 126 -5.92 26.88 -7.26
C VAL A 126 -6.79 27.32 -8.43
N TYR A 127 -7.64 26.41 -8.89
CA TYR A 127 -8.63 26.64 -9.95
C TYR A 127 -10.02 26.22 -9.49
N ALA A 128 -11.02 27.06 -9.70
CA ALA A 128 -12.38 26.81 -9.22
C ALA A 128 -13.15 25.79 -10.09
N GLY A 129 -12.70 25.55 -11.32
CA GLY A 129 -13.32 24.63 -12.27
C GLY A 129 -12.97 23.14 -12.05
N SER A 130 -13.52 22.29 -12.92
CA SER A 130 -13.16 20.87 -13.00
C SER A 130 -11.87 20.71 -13.80
N PHE A 131 -11.06 19.69 -13.52
CA PHE A 131 -9.82 19.38 -14.25
C PHE A 131 -10.05 19.30 -15.77
N GLU A 132 -11.16 18.70 -16.20
CA GLU A 132 -11.51 18.56 -17.62
C GLU A 132 -11.82 19.89 -18.32
N ASP A 133 -12.03 20.98 -17.57
CA ASP A 133 -12.23 22.31 -18.11
C ASP A 133 -10.90 23.01 -18.46
N TYR A 134 -9.74 22.38 -18.26
CA TYR A 134 -8.42 23.00 -18.49
C TYR A 134 -7.47 22.11 -19.30
N ILE A 135 -6.60 22.74 -20.08
CA ILE A 135 -5.48 22.11 -20.77
C ILE A 135 -4.18 22.57 -20.10
N LEU A 136 -3.40 21.62 -19.60
CA LEU A 136 -2.07 21.87 -19.04
C LEU A 136 -1.03 21.60 -20.14
N SER A 137 -0.08 22.53 -20.29
CA SER A 137 1.04 22.38 -21.21
C SER A 137 2.32 22.93 -20.58
N GLN A 138 3.37 22.12 -20.53
CA GLN A 138 4.68 22.55 -20.05
C GLN A 138 5.40 23.36 -21.13
N LYS A 139 6.08 24.45 -20.74
CA LYS A 139 7.05 25.17 -21.56
C LYS A 139 8.47 24.80 -21.15
N LEU A 140 9.45 25.19 -21.96
CA LEU A 140 10.86 25.19 -21.57
C LEU A 140 11.05 26.06 -20.30
N ASP A 141 11.98 25.66 -19.43
CA ASP A 141 12.36 26.35 -18.18
C ASP A 141 11.34 26.25 -17.02
N ASP A 142 10.73 25.08 -16.79
CA ASP A 142 9.83 24.77 -15.66
C ASP A 142 8.63 25.72 -15.51
N GLN A 143 8.24 26.35 -16.62
CA GLN A 143 7.04 27.16 -16.69
C GLN A 143 5.86 26.34 -17.19
N TRP A 144 4.79 26.30 -16.41
CA TRP A 144 3.54 25.67 -16.80
C TRP A 144 2.60 26.67 -17.43
N LYS A 145 1.83 26.21 -18.40
CA LYS A 145 0.76 26.98 -19.03
C LYS A 145 -0.54 26.23 -18.85
N VAL A 146 -1.47 26.84 -18.10
CA VAL A 146 -2.82 26.33 -17.87
C VAL A 146 -3.77 27.13 -18.76
N THR A 147 -4.51 26.46 -19.64
CA THR A 147 -5.43 27.10 -20.57
C THR A 147 -6.84 26.62 -20.31
N ALA A 148 -7.71 27.51 -19.86
CA ALA A 148 -9.11 27.21 -19.68
C ALA A 148 -9.82 26.94 -21.01
N LEU A 149 -10.61 25.88 -21.06
CA LEU A 149 -11.59 25.64 -22.10
C LEU A 149 -12.75 26.64 -21.96
N SER A 150 -13.52 26.83 -23.02
CA SER A 150 -14.57 27.86 -23.06
C SER A 150 -15.70 27.67 -22.02
N SER A 151 -15.80 26.47 -21.43
CA SER A 151 -16.71 26.10 -20.34
C SER A 151 -16.23 26.46 -18.94
N ALA A 152 -14.94 26.74 -18.73
CA ALA A 152 -14.39 26.97 -17.40
C ALA A 152 -14.90 28.27 -16.76
N ALA A 153 -14.94 28.30 -15.42
CA ALA A 153 -15.27 29.49 -14.63
C ALA A 153 -14.20 30.59 -14.74
N ASP A 154 -12.95 30.16 -14.94
CA ASP A 154 -11.70 30.95 -14.89
C ASP A 154 -11.13 31.12 -16.30
N ARG A 155 -11.91 31.78 -17.16
CA ARG A 155 -11.57 31.88 -18.59
C ARG A 155 -10.25 32.61 -18.80
N GLY A 156 -9.32 31.93 -19.48
CA GLY A 156 -8.14 32.51 -20.09
C GLY A 156 -6.97 31.54 -20.12
N THR A 157 -5.77 32.06 -19.96
CA THR A 157 -4.53 31.31 -20.11
C THR A 157 -3.50 31.87 -19.16
N ASP A 158 -3.06 31.03 -18.24
CA ASP A 158 -2.16 31.41 -17.17
C ASP A 158 -0.77 30.85 -17.40
N HIS A 159 0.20 31.54 -16.81
CA HIS A 159 1.60 31.13 -16.77
C HIS A 159 2.01 30.94 -15.32
N LEU A 160 2.42 29.72 -15.00
CA LEU A 160 2.84 29.29 -13.67
C LEU A 160 4.35 29.03 -13.69
N SER A 161 5.06 29.40 -12.64
CA SER A 161 6.49 29.10 -12.44
C SER A 161 6.80 28.91 -10.96
N GLY A 162 7.65 27.95 -10.60
CA GLY A 162 7.91 27.64 -9.18
C GLY A 162 6.61 27.36 -8.43
N VAL A 163 5.73 26.57 -9.05
CA VAL A 163 4.49 26.06 -8.45
C VAL A 163 4.56 24.56 -8.57
N GLU A 164 4.41 23.86 -7.45
CA GLU A 164 4.64 22.42 -7.35
C GLU A 164 3.36 21.64 -7.57
N ALA A 165 2.17 22.22 -7.30
CA ALA A 165 0.89 21.57 -7.54
C ALA A 165 -0.23 22.49 -8.03
N ILE A 166 -1.23 21.89 -8.67
CA ILE A 166 -2.48 22.53 -9.06
C ILE A 166 -3.66 21.81 -8.39
N TYR A 167 -4.49 22.55 -7.68
CA TYR A 167 -5.72 22.05 -7.08
C TYR A 167 -6.97 22.52 -7.85
N PHE A 168 -7.78 21.57 -8.31
CA PHE A 168 -9.07 21.80 -8.97
C PHE A 168 -10.21 21.58 -7.98
N GLN A 169 -10.78 22.68 -7.48
CA GLN A 169 -11.74 22.67 -6.37
C GLN A 169 -13.02 21.87 -6.67
N LYS A 170 -13.49 21.90 -7.91
CA LYS A 170 -14.78 21.26 -8.27
C LYS A 170 -14.72 19.73 -8.21
N ASP A 171 -13.55 19.16 -8.47
CA ASP A 171 -13.34 17.71 -8.50
C ASP A 171 -12.60 17.21 -7.25
N ASP A 172 -12.23 18.11 -6.34
CA ASP A 172 -11.32 17.82 -5.22
C ASP A 172 -10.03 17.11 -5.70
N LYS A 173 -9.44 17.62 -6.79
CA LYS A 173 -8.33 16.96 -7.50
C LYS A 173 -7.05 17.79 -7.41
N LEU A 174 -5.99 17.18 -6.90
CA LEU A 174 -4.64 17.76 -6.86
C LEU A 174 -3.76 17.12 -7.94
N ILE A 175 -3.02 17.94 -8.69
CA ILE A 175 -2.08 17.52 -9.74
C ILE A 175 -0.71 18.10 -9.41
N TYR A 176 0.31 17.27 -9.26
CA TYR A 176 1.69 17.73 -9.04
C TYR A 176 2.37 18.04 -10.38
N LEU A 177 3.02 19.19 -10.47
CA LEU A 177 3.63 19.77 -11.67
C LEU A 177 5.12 19.45 -11.83
N ASP A 178 5.81 19.18 -10.73
CA ASP A 178 7.23 18.78 -10.70
C ASP A 178 7.41 17.24 -10.86
N GLY A 179 6.31 16.51 -11.04
CA GLY A 179 6.31 15.06 -11.19
C GLY A 179 6.54 14.28 -9.90
N ARG A 180 6.31 14.85 -8.71
CA ARG A 180 6.36 14.09 -7.45
C ARG A 180 4.97 13.62 -7.00
N PRO A 181 4.88 12.33 -6.66
CA PRO A 181 4.81 11.91 -5.26
C PRO A 181 6.16 11.36 -4.84
N THR A 182 6.67 11.72 -3.66
CA THR A 182 8.02 11.28 -3.28
C THR A 182 8.14 9.77 -3.11
N GLU A 183 7.10 9.05 -2.70
CA GLU A 183 7.04 7.59 -2.74
C GLU A 183 5.58 7.14 -2.97
N ALA A 184 5.37 6.04 -3.68
CA ALA A 184 4.08 5.35 -3.63
C ALA A 184 3.85 4.91 -2.18
N GLU A 185 2.70 5.19 -1.58
CA GLU A 185 2.34 4.52 -0.34
C GLU A 185 1.89 3.12 -0.72
N VAL A 186 2.84 2.19 -0.65
CA VAL A 186 2.51 0.78 -0.76
C VAL A 186 2.00 0.31 0.59
N VAL A 187 0.71 -0.02 0.62
CA VAL A 187 0.02 -0.53 1.78
C VAL A 187 0.31 -2.03 1.85
N ALA A 188 0.73 -2.51 3.01
CA ALA A 188 1.02 -3.93 3.17
C ALA A 188 -0.23 -4.77 2.88
N ASP A 189 -0.10 -5.72 1.96
CA ASP A 189 -1.15 -6.68 1.65
C ASP A 189 -1.14 -7.85 2.62
N SER A 190 -2.33 -8.36 2.91
CA SER A 190 -2.49 -9.55 3.74
C SER A 190 -3.43 -10.55 3.09
N PHE A 191 -2.99 -11.80 2.98
CA PHE A 191 -3.81 -12.92 2.54
C PHE A 191 -3.83 -14.02 3.60
N GLU A 192 -4.90 -14.81 3.62
CA GLU A 192 -4.98 -16.04 4.42
C GLU A 192 -5.14 -17.25 3.50
N THR A 193 -4.47 -18.35 3.83
CA THR A 193 -4.65 -19.66 3.18
C THR A 193 -4.49 -20.79 4.20
N TYR A 194 -4.71 -22.04 3.76
CA TYR A 194 -4.53 -23.25 4.55
C TYR A 194 -3.28 -24.01 4.09
N ALA A 195 -2.65 -24.78 4.98
CA ALA A 195 -1.39 -25.48 4.69
C ALA A 195 -1.44 -26.39 3.45
N ASP A 196 -2.61 -26.94 3.10
CA ASP A 196 -2.72 -27.84 1.93
C ASP A 196 -3.02 -27.11 0.61
N HIS A 197 -3.21 -25.80 0.66
CA HIS A 197 -3.76 -25.03 -0.46
C HIS A 197 -2.80 -23.91 -0.88
N SER A 198 -2.18 -24.08 -2.04
CA SER A 198 -1.47 -22.99 -2.71
C SER A 198 -2.42 -21.82 -2.94
N LEU A 199 -1.94 -20.62 -2.59
CA LEU A 199 -2.71 -19.40 -2.73
C LEU A 199 -2.52 -18.84 -4.14
N VAL A 200 -3.63 -18.48 -4.80
CA VAL A 200 -3.63 -17.88 -6.14
C VAL A 200 -4.45 -16.60 -6.12
N PHE A 201 -3.86 -15.48 -6.55
CA PHE A 201 -4.59 -14.21 -6.67
C PHE A 201 -4.11 -13.40 -7.89
N SER A 202 -4.98 -12.51 -8.37
CA SER A 202 -4.61 -11.56 -9.44
C SER A 202 -3.57 -10.57 -8.94
N LEU A 203 -2.54 -10.28 -9.75
CA LEU A 203 -1.58 -9.21 -9.44
C LEU A 203 -2.25 -7.85 -9.22
N GLU A 204 -3.45 -7.65 -9.78
CA GLU A 204 -4.22 -6.43 -9.57
C GLU A 204 -4.65 -6.22 -8.11
N HIS A 205 -4.78 -7.28 -7.30
CA HIS A 205 -5.12 -7.14 -5.88
C HIS A 205 -4.01 -6.43 -5.10
N LEU A 206 -2.76 -6.55 -5.54
CA LEU A 206 -1.62 -5.83 -4.94
C LEU A 206 -1.65 -4.33 -5.25
N PHE A 207 -2.63 -3.85 -6.02
CA PHE A 207 -2.82 -2.44 -6.32
C PHE A 207 -4.14 -1.89 -5.75
N GLU A 208 -5.01 -2.73 -5.16
CA GLU A 208 -6.36 -2.31 -4.77
C GLU A 208 -6.36 -1.35 -3.57
N ASN A 209 -5.39 -1.52 -2.66
CA ASN A 209 -5.16 -0.71 -1.47
C ASN A 209 -3.97 0.24 -1.60
N ASP A 210 -3.14 0.09 -2.63
CA ASP A 210 -2.01 0.96 -2.92
C ASP A 210 -2.47 2.29 -3.53
N ILE A 211 -1.88 3.38 -3.08
CA ILE A 211 -2.17 4.70 -3.64
C ILE A 211 -1.20 4.93 -4.80
N ASN A 212 -1.76 5.02 -6.01
CA ASN A 212 -1.05 5.57 -7.15
C ASN A 212 -1.42 7.03 -7.39
N PRO A 213 -0.63 8.00 -6.92
CA PRO A 213 -1.00 9.41 -6.98
C PRO A 213 -0.90 10.01 -8.39
N ASP A 214 -0.15 9.38 -9.31
CA ASP A 214 0.08 9.91 -10.67
C ASP A 214 -0.99 9.49 -11.69
N GLY A 215 -1.81 8.49 -11.36
CA GLY A 215 -2.86 7.95 -12.23
C GLY A 215 -2.36 7.36 -13.56
N LEU A 216 -1.04 7.19 -13.72
CA LEU A 216 -0.42 6.50 -14.85
C LEU A 216 -0.45 4.99 -14.59
N GLY A 217 -0.28 4.19 -15.64
CA GLY A 217 -0.28 2.73 -15.48
C GLY A 217 0.87 2.28 -14.58
N MET A 218 0.56 1.49 -13.54
CA MET A 218 1.56 0.76 -12.75
C MET A 218 1.77 -0.64 -13.32
N ALA A 219 2.98 -1.16 -13.18
CA ALA A 219 3.27 -2.56 -13.43
C ALA A 219 4.20 -3.12 -12.35
N ILE A 220 4.00 -4.38 -11.97
CA ILE A 220 4.97 -5.11 -11.15
C ILE A 220 6.13 -5.51 -12.05
N THR A 221 7.34 -5.09 -11.69
CA THR A 221 8.57 -5.41 -12.42
C THR A 221 9.35 -6.54 -11.79
N GLU A 222 9.19 -6.75 -10.48
CA GLU A 222 9.94 -7.74 -9.74
C GLU A 222 9.10 -8.26 -8.57
N ILE A 223 9.25 -9.56 -8.29
CA ILE A 223 8.77 -10.19 -7.07
C ILE A 223 9.97 -10.88 -6.46
N ASP A 224 10.33 -10.46 -5.25
CA ASP A 224 11.41 -11.04 -4.50
C ASP A 224 10.90 -12.34 -3.86
N SER A 225 11.30 -13.47 -4.45
CA SER A 225 10.92 -14.81 -3.99
C SER A 225 11.69 -15.24 -2.73
N SER A 226 12.45 -14.36 -2.08
CA SER A 226 13.05 -14.64 -0.77
C SER A 226 11.99 -14.60 0.33
N SER A 227 11.10 -15.59 0.33
CA SER A 227 10.18 -15.84 1.43
C SER A 227 10.95 -16.30 2.68
N SER A 228 10.40 -16.06 3.86
CA SER A 228 11.03 -16.46 5.14
C SER A 228 11.08 -17.98 5.31
N TYR A 229 10.26 -18.72 4.56
CA TYR A 229 10.17 -20.18 4.58
C TYR A 229 10.62 -20.84 3.27
N GLY A 230 11.17 -20.07 2.32
CA GLY A 230 11.68 -20.59 1.05
C GLY A 230 10.59 -21.07 0.09
N ILE A 231 9.42 -20.42 0.13
CA ILE A 231 8.28 -20.71 -0.72
C ILE A 231 8.53 -20.21 -2.15
N ASP A 232 8.26 -21.07 -3.12
CA ASP A 232 8.35 -20.73 -4.53
C ASP A 232 7.16 -19.84 -4.94
N LEU A 233 7.46 -18.77 -5.70
CA LEU A 233 6.46 -17.85 -6.25
C LEU A 233 6.49 -17.94 -7.79
N GLU A 234 5.32 -18.15 -8.40
CA GLU A 234 5.18 -18.21 -9.86
C GLU A 234 4.16 -17.18 -10.36
N ILE A 235 4.47 -16.50 -11.47
CA ILE A 235 3.51 -15.63 -12.16
C ILE A 235 3.06 -16.31 -13.45
N VAL A 236 1.76 -16.59 -13.55
CA VAL A 236 1.15 -17.21 -14.73
C VAL A 236 -0.07 -16.41 -15.16
N ASN A 237 -0.05 -15.87 -16.39
CA ASN A 237 -1.18 -15.15 -16.99
C ASN A 237 -1.74 -13.98 -16.12
N GLY A 238 -0.86 -13.24 -15.42
CA GLY A 238 -1.26 -12.12 -14.56
C GLY A 238 -1.75 -12.51 -13.16
N GLN A 239 -1.64 -13.79 -12.80
CA GLN A 239 -1.89 -14.27 -11.44
C GLN A 239 -0.57 -14.62 -10.76
N LEU A 240 -0.48 -14.32 -9.46
CA LEU A 240 0.56 -14.84 -8.59
C LEU A 240 0.10 -16.17 -7.98
N ILE A 241 0.99 -17.15 -7.98
CA ILE A 241 0.84 -18.44 -7.31
C ILE A 241 1.90 -18.53 -6.20
N TYR A 242 1.46 -18.76 -4.98
CA TYR A 242 2.29 -19.03 -3.80
C TYR A 242 2.28 -20.54 -3.53
N HIS A 243 3.38 -21.22 -3.85
CA HIS A 243 3.48 -22.68 -3.87
C HIS A 243 3.82 -23.26 -2.50
N ILE A 244 2.80 -23.68 -1.74
CA ILE A 244 3.06 -24.29 -0.43
C ILE A 244 3.78 -25.63 -0.58
N ASP A 245 3.34 -26.49 -1.51
CA ASP A 245 3.97 -27.77 -1.87
C ASP A 245 4.42 -28.64 -0.66
N GLY A 246 3.61 -28.63 0.41
CA GLY A 246 3.84 -29.37 1.64
C GLY A 246 4.86 -28.77 2.61
N ALA A 247 5.28 -27.52 2.38
CA ALA A 247 6.20 -26.79 3.26
C ALA A 247 5.65 -26.58 4.69
N PHE A 248 4.34 -26.73 4.88
CA PHE A 248 3.65 -26.56 6.16
C PHE A 248 2.91 -27.81 6.64
N ASP A 249 3.25 -29.01 6.14
CA ASP A 249 2.62 -30.29 6.55
C ASP A 249 2.73 -30.51 8.08
N ASP A 250 3.81 -30.06 8.72
CA ASP A 250 3.98 -30.23 10.17
C ASP A 250 3.22 -29.15 11.00
N LEU A 251 2.44 -28.26 10.37
CA LEU A 251 1.72 -27.16 11.03
C LEU A 251 0.43 -27.65 11.69
N ILE A 252 0.46 -27.72 13.02
CA ILE A 252 -0.67 -28.16 13.86
C ILE A 252 -1.98 -27.45 13.49
N GLN A 253 -3.09 -28.19 13.54
CA GLN A 253 -4.44 -27.68 13.27
C GLN A 253 -4.72 -26.34 13.98
N ASP A 254 -5.31 -25.40 13.22
CA ASP A 254 -5.67 -24.03 13.64
C ASP A 254 -4.49 -23.14 14.06
N ALA A 255 -3.26 -23.67 14.12
CA ALA A 255 -2.08 -22.85 14.32
C ALA A 255 -1.88 -21.93 13.13
N LYS A 256 -1.46 -20.69 13.40
CA LYS A 256 -1.22 -19.68 12.37
C LYS A 256 0.27 -19.37 12.30
N ILE A 257 0.81 -19.39 11.09
CA ILE A 257 2.16 -18.92 10.80
C ILE A 257 2.09 -17.83 9.73
N GLN A 258 3.00 -16.87 9.79
CA GLN A 258 3.07 -15.77 8.83
C GLN A 258 4.37 -15.89 8.01
N ASP A 259 4.22 -15.93 6.70
CA ASP A 259 5.31 -15.74 5.75
C ASP A 259 5.18 -14.37 5.07
N GLN A 260 6.29 -13.84 4.59
CA GLN A 260 6.34 -12.54 3.94
C GLN A 260 7.25 -12.57 2.72
N PHE A 261 6.85 -11.87 1.66
CA PHE A 261 7.66 -11.61 0.48
C PHE A 261 7.48 -10.16 0.01
N ARG A 262 8.35 -9.69 -0.88
CA ARG A 262 8.30 -8.31 -1.41
C ARG A 262 7.99 -8.30 -2.89
N TYR A 263 7.37 -7.22 -3.35
CA TYR A 263 7.20 -6.91 -4.76
C TYR A 263 7.71 -5.50 -5.04
N THR A 264 8.12 -5.24 -6.28
CA THR A 264 8.53 -3.91 -6.74
C THR A 264 7.63 -3.50 -7.89
N VAL A 265 7.04 -2.32 -7.75
CA VAL A 265 6.26 -1.65 -8.80
C VAL A 265 7.14 -0.65 -9.52
N VAL A 266 6.88 -0.48 -10.82
CA VAL A 266 7.43 0.61 -11.63
C VAL A 266 6.27 1.45 -12.17
N ASP A 267 6.46 2.77 -12.17
CA ASP A 267 5.57 3.68 -12.87
C ASP A 267 5.94 3.79 -14.36
N SER A 268 5.11 4.47 -15.13
CA SER A 268 5.36 4.71 -16.56
C SER A 268 6.57 5.63 -16.86
N SER A 269 7.11 6.30 -15.82
CA SER A 269 8.31 7.13 -15.90
C SER A 269 9.60 6.35 -15.61
N GLY A 270 9.49 5.12 -15.09
CA GLY A 270 10.59 4.24 -14.75
C GLY A 270 11.05 4.29 -13.29
N LYS A 271 10.34 5.00 -12.40
CA LYS A 271 10.64 5.05 -10.96
C LYS A 271 10.06 3.81 -10.27
N THR A 272 10.76 3.30 -9.26
CA THR A 272 10.36 2.08 -8.54
C THR A 272 10.04 2.32 -7.07
N HIS A 273 9.13 1.51 -6.52
CA HIS A 273 8.86 1.40 -5.09
C HIS A 273 8.60 -0.07 -4.73
N SER A 274 8.84 -0.47 -3.48
CA SER A 274 8.66 -1.86 -3.05
C SER A 274 7.62 -2.01 -1.95
N GLY A 275 6.74 -2.99 -2.10
CA GLY A 275 5.76 -3.42 -1.13
C GLY A 275 6.12 -4.71 -0.41
N GLN A 276 5.35 -5.03 0.62
CA GLN A 276 5.45 -6.28 1.35
C GLN A 276 4.08 -6.95 1.44
N VAL A 277 4.03 -8.22 1.05
CA VAL A 277 2.86 -9.08 1.23
C VAL A 277 3.10 -9.96 2.45
N THR A 278 2.09 -10.09 3.30
CA THR A 278 2.06 -11.06 4.41
C THR A 278 1.03 -12.15 4.12
N VAL A 279 1.46 -13.41 4.09
CA VAL A 279 0.58 -14.58 3.94
C VAL A 279 0.47 -15.27 5.29
N THR A 280 -0.76 -15.36 5.81
CA THR A 280 -1.04 -16.16 7.00
C THR A 280 -1.49 -17.55 6.57
N VAL A 281 -0.72 -18.57 6.92
CA VAL A 281 -1.05 -19.97 6.66
C VAL A 281 -1.64 -20.58 7.93
N ILE A 282 -2.81 -21.20 7.79
CA ILE A 282 -3.54 -21.86 8.87
C ILE A 282 -3.33 -23.37 8.74
N GLY A 283 -2.86 -23.99 9.83
CA GLY A 283 -2.66 -25.44 9.91
C GLY A 283 -3.97 -26.18 9.73
N VAL A 284 -3.92 -27.27 8.97
CA VAL A 284 -5.02 -28.21 8.78
C VAL A 284 -4.59 -29.57 9.29
N ASN A 285 -5.57 -30.39 9.61
CA ASN A 285 -5.32 -31.73 10.11
C ASN A 285 -5.17 -32.67 8.91
N ASP A 286 -3.96 -33.17 8.68
CA ASP A 286 -3.63 -34.13 7.65
C ASP A 286 -3.99 -35.56 8.06
N ALA A 287 -3.70 -36.52 7.19
CA ALA A 287 -3.90 -37.93 7.48
C ALA A 287 -2.59 -38.57 7.97
N PRO A 288 -2.64 -39.51 8.91
CA PRO A 288 -1.45 -40.18 9.41
C PRO A 288 -0.84 -41.04 8.30
N VAL A 289 0.49 -41.04 8.22
CA VAL A 289 1.26 -41.79 7.23
C VAL A 289 1.82 -43.07 7.86
N ILE A 290 1.68 -44.18 7.15
CA ILE A 290 2.27 -45.47 7.52
C ILE A 290 3.47 -45.75 6.61
N GLN A 291 4.66 -45.83 7.18
CA GLN A 291 5.88 -46.23 6.48
C GLN A 291 6.30 -47.65 6.89
N ALA A 292 5.96 -48.62 6.05
CA ALA A 292 6.34 -50.03 6.23
C ALA A 292 6.55 -50.74 4.90
N ALA A 293 7.33 -51.83 4.92
CA ALA A 293 7.49 -52.69 3.76
C ALA A 293 6.17 -53.40 3.42
N SER A 294 5.84 -53.50 2.14
CA SER A 294 4.61 -54.15 1.66
C SER A 294 4.64 -55.68 1.76
N THR A 295 5.81 -56.27 2.01
CA THR A 295 6.02 -57.70 2.26
C THR A 295 7.22 -57.86 3.19
N ILE A 296 7.07 -58.68 4.22
CA ILE A 296 8.08 -58.91 5.24
C ILE A 296 8.33 -60.42 5.31
N GLU A 297 9.59 -60.83 5.34
CA GLU A 297 9.98 -62.20 5.65
C GLU A 297 10.36 -62.30 7.12
N VAL A 298 9.74 -63.24 7.82
CA VAL A 298 9.96 -63.48 9.26
C VAL A 298 10.57 -64.86 9.46
N TRP A 299 11.46 -64.96 10.43
CA TRP A 299 12.00 -66.24 10.87
C TRP A 299 11.02 -66.91 11.83
N GLU A 300 11.04 -68.25 11.85
CA GLU A 300 10.28 -69.00 12.85
C GLU A 300 10.87 -68.80 14.25
N ASN A 301 10.07 -69.10 15.28
CA ASN A 301 10.47 -68.98 16.68
C ASN A 301 10.87 -67.54 17.11
N THR A 302 10.43 -66.52 16.37
CA THR A 302 10.55 -65.12 16.76
C THR A 302 9.19 -64.42 16.73
N THR A 303 8.90 -63.63 17.76
CA THR A 303 7.66 -62.84 17.82
C THR A 303 7.75 -61.53 17.06
N HIS A 304 8.95 -60.93 16.94
CA HIS A 304 9.12 -59.68 16.20
C HIS A 304 8.86 -59.88 14.69
N VAL A 305 8.00 -59.05 14.10
CA VAL A 305 7.72 -59.05 12.66
C VAL A 305 8.52 -57.96 11.96
N THR A 306 8.28 -56.71 12.33
CA THR A 306 8.98 -55.52 11.84
C THR A 306 8.64 -54.33 12.71
N ASP A 307 9.41 -53.27 12.60
CA ASP A 307 8.96 -51.94 12.99
C ASP A 307 8.09 -51.33 11.87
N ILE A 308 6.99 -50.69 12.26
CA ILE A 308 6.07 -49.95 11.40
C ILE A 308 6.03 -48.53 11.94
N ASN A 309 6.68 -47.60 11.24
CA ASN A 309 6.62 -46.20 11.63
C ASN A 309 5.27 -45.64 11.21
N VAL A 310 4.42 -45.34 12.19
CA VAL A 310 3.16 -44.62 12.00
C VAL A 310 3.34 -43.28 12.67
N ARG A 311 3.24 -42.21 11.88
CA ARG A 311 3.31 -40.85 12.38
C ARG A 311 2.20 -40.02 11.75
N ASP A 312 1.76 -39.06 12.53
CA ASP A 312 1.01 -37.93 12.02
C ASP A 312 1.99 -36.78 11.74
N PRO A 313 1.93 -36.09 10.60
CA PRO A 313 2.82 -34.97 10.33
C PRO A 313 2.70 -33.84 11.37
N GLU A 314 1.51 -33.60 11.92
CA GLU A 314 1.24 -32.61 12.96
C GLU A 314 1.51 -33.11 14.38
N TRP A 315 2.11 -34.30 14.51
CA TRP A 315 2.49 -34.92 15.78
C TRP A 315 1.29 -35.25 16.70
N GLU A 316 0.11 -35.42 16.12
CA GLU A 316 -1.08 -35.86 16.83
C GLU A 316 -1.01 -37.35 17.24
N GLU A 317 -1.82 -37.72 18.24
CA GLU A 317 -1.92 -39.12 18.67
C GLU A 317 -2.65 -39.98 17.62
N VAL A 318 -1.93 -40.96 17.07
CA VAL A 318 -2.49 -41.88 16.07
C VAL A 318 -2.97 -43.18 16.72
N THR A 319 -4.17 -43.62 16.36
CA THR A 319 -4.63 -44.98 16.68
C THR A 319 -4.39 -45.91 15.50
N VAL A 320 -3.72 -47.04 15.76
CA VAL A 320 -3.42 -48.07 14.75
C VAL A 320 -4.28 -49.30 14.99
N GLN A 321 -4.89 -49.81 13.91
CA GLN A 321 -5.64 -51.06 13.92
C GLN A 321 -5.12 -52.01 12.84
N ILE A 322 -4.98 -53.29 13.20
CA ILE A 322 -4.67 -54.34 12.25
C ILE A 322 -5.98 -54.76 11.59
N ALA A 323 -6.14 -54.44 10.30
CA ALA A 323 -7.29 -54.90 9.54
C ALA A 323 -7.12 -56.40 9.27
N ASP A 324 -7.98 -57.19 9.92
CA ASP A 324 -7.97 -58.64 9.81
C ASP A 324 -8.44 -59.10 8.42
N LEU A 325 -7.53 -59.69 7.65
CA LEU A 325 -7.83 -60.34 6.37
C LEU A 325 -7.74 -61.87 6.47
N GLY A 326 -7.77 -62.42 7.69
CA GLY A 326 -7.82 -63.85 8.00
C GLY A 326 -6.95 -64.26 9.18
N ASP A 327 -5.83 -63.56 9.40
CA ASP A 327 -4.83 -63.89 10.41
C ASP A 327 -4.57 -62.72 11.38
N GLY A 328 -5.38 -61.66 11.37
CA GLY A 328 -5.15 -60.45 12.16
C GLY A 328 -5.04 -60.71 13.66
N ALA A 329 -5.76 -61.71 14.17
CA ALA A 329 -5.71 -62.15 15.56
C ALA A 329 -4.37 -62.78 15.99
N LEU A 330 -3.45 -63.09 15.07
CA LEU A 330 -2.12 -63.60 15.38
C LEU A 330 -1.11 -62.48 15.67
N PHE A 331 -1.50 -61.22 15.46
CA PHE A 331 -0.60 -60.08 15.52
C PHE A 331 -1.06 -59.06 16.55
N GLU A 332 -0.08 -58.36 17.11
CA GLU A 332 -0.26 -57.18 17.93
C GLU A 332 0.65 -56.06 17.44
N TYR A 333 0.22 -54.81 17.65
CA TYR A 333 1.00 -53.63 17.36
C TYR A 333 1.19 -52.83 18.64
N ASP A 334 2.45 -52.64 19.04
CA ASP A 334 2.83 -51.78 20.15
C ASP A 334 3.00 -50.35 19.64
N THR A 335 2.07 -49.47 19.98
CA THR A 335 2.09 -48.07 19.55
C THR A 335 3.25 -47.27 20.12
N GLN A 336 3.76 -47.62 21.31
CA GLN A 336 4.89 -46.91 21.94
C GLN A 336 6.22 -47.32 21.32
N LYS A 337 6.36 -48.60 20.96
CA LYS A 337 7.58 -49.12 20.31
C LYS A 337 7.53 -49.01 18.79
N GLN A 338 6.38 -48.70 18.22
CA GLN A 338 6.10 -48.75 16.78
C GLN A 338 6.45 -50.12 16.16
N THR A 339 6.18 -51.20 16.89
CA THR A 339 6.59 -52.55 16.50
C THR A 339 5.37 -53.43 16.26
N LEU A 340 5.32 -54.07 15.09
CA LEU A 340 4.39 -55.18 14.81
C LEU A 340 5.05 -56.49 15.25
N SER A 341 4.31 -57.27 16.03
CA SER A 341 4.75 -58.58 16.51
C SER A 341 3.65 -59.63 16.33
N PHE A 342 4.05 -60.90 16.27
CA PHE A 342 3.16 -62.00 16.56
C PHE A 342 2.88 -62.05 18.06
N ILE A 343 1.64 -62.34 18.43
CA ILE A 343 1.26 -62.63 19.82
C ILE A 343 2.01 -63.87 20.32
N ASP A 344 2.07 -64.90 19.48
CA ASP A 344 2.84 -66.13 19.72
C ASP A 344 3.79 -66.39 18.55
N ALA A 345 5.05 -66.76 18.83
CA ALA A 345 6.03 -67.01 17.79
C ALA A 345 5.54 -68.13 16.84
N PRO A 346 5.53 -67.90 15.52
CA PRO A 346 5.08 -68.91 14.59
C PRO A 346 6.07 -70.07 14.60
N ASN A 347 5.53 -71.27 14.77
CA ASN A 347 6.23 -72.50 14.44
C ASN A 347 5.68 -73.01 13.10
N PHE A 348 6.49 -72.95 12.04
CA PHE A 348 6.09 -73.40 10.70
C PHE A 348 6.32 -74.89 10.48
N GLU A 349 6.87 -75.59 11.47
CA GLU A 349 6.92 -77.05 11.52
C GLU A 349 5.47 -77.57 11.58
N ALA A 350 5.12 -78.50 10.69
CA ALA A 350 3.79 -79.12 10.68
C ALA A 350 3.48 -79.71 12.08
N PRO A 351 2.22 -79.86 12.50
CA PRO A 351 1.90 -80.36 13.84
C PRO A 351 2.48 -81.78 14.01
N GLY A 352 3.68 -81.93 14.58
CA GLY A 352 4.40 -83.21 14.50
C GLY A 352 5.81 -83.37 15.09
N ASP A 353 6.55 -82.34 15.53
CA ASP A 353 7.92 -82.51 16.06
C ASP A 353 8.16 -81.78 17.38
N GLY A 354 7.57 -82.31 18.45
CA GLY A 354 7.82 -81.86 19.83
C GLY A 354 9.20 -82.22 20.41
N ASN A 355 10.31 -82.15 19.65
CA ASN A 355 11.64 -82.53 20.16
C ASN A 355 12.79 -81.55 19.91
N GLY A 356 12.59 -80.40 19.26
CA GLY A 356 13.50 -79.26 19.37
C GLY A 356 14.93 -79.43 18.83
N ASP A 357 15.13 -80.13 17.70
CA ASP A 357 16.41 -80.12 16.98
C ASP A 357 16.29 -79.80 15.48
N LYS A 358 17.14 -78.86 15.04
CA LYS A 358 17.14 -78.16 13.76
C LYS A 358 17.59 -79.05 12.60
N ASN A 359 16.70 -79.34 11.63
CA ASN A 359 16.97 -79.39 10.17
C ASN A 359 15.95 -80.23 9.38
N ASN A 360 15.00 -79.61 8.67
CA ASN A 360 14.62 -80.12 7.34
C ASN A 360 13.92 -79.10 6.42
N LEU A 361 14.71 -78.62 5.46
CA LEU A 361 14.38 -78.41 4.04
C LEU A 361 12.89 -78.54 3.68
N GLY A 362 12.16 -77.44 3.80
CA GLY A 362 10.79 -77.40 3.30
C GLY A 362 9.98 -76.17 3.70
N HIS A 363 10.59 -74.98 3.73
CA HIS A 363 9.87 -73.73 4.00
C HIS A 363 8.76 -73.50 2.95
N ARG A 364 7.56 -74.03 3.20
CA ARG A 364 6.35 -73.49 2.57
C ARG A 364 6.11 -72.15 3.22
N LYS A 365 6.58 -71.08 2.54
CA LYS A 365 6.25 -69.69 2.86
C LYS A 365 4.73 -69.60 3.05
N ARG A 366 4.26 -69.48 4.28
CA ARG A 366 2.86 -69.09 4.53
C ARG A 366 2.79 -67.59 4.31
N GLN A 367 1.99 -67.17 3.35
CA GLN A 367 1.69 -65.75 3.16
C GLN A 367 0.58 -65.37 4.12
N HIS A 368 0.93 -64.70 5.21
CA HIS A 368 -0.03 -63.96 6.01
C HIS A 368 -0.31 -62.63 5.31
N ARG A 369 -1.57 -62.36 4.98
CA ARG A 369 -1.98 -61.08 4.40
C ARG A 369 -2.72 -60.32 5.49
N ASN A 370 -2.14 -59.23 5.97
CA ASN A 370 -2.82 -58.27 6.85
C ASN A 370 -2.50 -56.86 6.36
N ARG A 371 -3.33 -55.88 6.70
CA ARG A 371 -3.07 -54.46 6.42
C ARG A 371 -3.19 -53.68 7.71
N CYS A 372 -2.19 -52.85 8.04
CA CYS A 372 -2.37 -51.86 9.08
C CYS A 372 -3.17 -50.68 8.52
N ARG A 373 -4.09 -50.15 9.33
CA ARG A 373 -4.79 -48.89 9.07
C ARG A 373 -4.55 -47.95 10.25
N ALA A 374 -4.34 -46.68 9.95
CA ALA A 374 -4.18 -45.61 10.92
C ALA A 374 -5.33 -44.62 10.74
N ALA A 375 -5.85 -44.07 11.85
CA ALA A 375 -6.87 -43.05 11.83
C ALA A 375 -6.72 -42.11 13.05
N HIS A 376 -7.15 -40.86 12.86
CA HIS A 376 -7.24 -39.85 13.93
C HIS A 376 -8.25 -40.26 15.01
N GLN A 377 -7.95 -39.95 16.27
CA GLN A 377 -8.98 -39.92 17.31
C GLN A 377 -9.83 -38.66 17.13
N ARG A 378 -11.10 -38.82 16.70
CA ARG A 378 -12.08 -37.73 16.83
C ARG A 378 -12.39 -37.55 18.31
N ASN A 379 -11.67 -36.66 18.99
CA ASN A 379 -12.15 -36.12 20.26
C ASN A 379 -13.28 -35.14 19.95
N SER A 380 -14.51 -35.65 20.06
CA SER A 380 -15.70 -34.80 20.16
C SER A 380 -15.61 -33.97 21.45
N LEU A 381 -15.48 -32.65 21.30
CA LEU A 381 -15.88 -31.68 22.33
C LEU A 381 -17.23 -31.06 21.94
#